data_AF-A0A7X7X9C4-F1
#
_entry.id   AF-A0A7X7X9C4-F1
#
_cell.length_a   1.000
_cell.length_b   1.000
_cell.length_c   1.000
_cell.angle_alpha   90.00
_cell.angle_beta   90.00
_cell.angle_gamma   90.00
#
_symmetry.space_group_name_H-M   'P 1'
#
loop_
_entity.id
_entity.type
_entity.pdbx_description
1 polymer ?
#
loop_
_entity_poly.entity_id
_entity_poly.type
_entity_poly.pdbx_seq_one_letter_code
_entity_poly.pdbx_strand_id
1 'polypeptide(L)'
;MMWFAKSHSKDKVLAIALKAHPEVLWYFKRLLPEAAEVFENMAGSVSPDLSGEEIRRAEIEVMRSINDWMVYVVDPAIYDRLEFTRWDDSELTDFVDFSGRRVVDIGAGTGRLSFVAASRGATVYAVEPVRTLRDYLKRKAETIGYKRFYVVDGL
;
A
#
# COMPACT_ATOMS: atom_id res chain seq x y z
N MET A 1 3.46 10.89 7.96
CA MET A 1 2.06 11.23 7.60
C MET A 1 1.81 12.72 7.35
N MET A 2 2.50 13.66 8.01
CA MET A 2 2.40 15.11 7.71
C MET A 2 2.54 15.46 6.20
N TRP A 3 3.40 14.74 5.47
CA TRP A 3 3.52 14.87 4.01
C TRP A 3 2.20 14.67 3.27
N PHE A 4 1.37 13.71 3.69
CA PHE A 4 0.08 13.44 3.06
C PHE A 4 -0.85 14.65 3.13
N ALA A 5 -1.00 15.24 4.33
CA ALA A 5 -1.83 16.42 4.54
C ALA A 5 -1.35 17.61 3.70
N LYS A 6 -0.02 17.83 3.61
CA LYS A 6 0.55 18.90 2.78
C LYS A 6 0.30 18.67 1.29
N SER A 7 0.58 17.46 0.80
CA SER A 7 0.45 17.11 -0.62
C SER A 7 -0.99 17.17 -1.11
N HIS A 8 -1.98 16.92 -0.24
CA HIS A 8 -3.41 16.88 -0.60
C HIS A 8 -4.18 18.10 -0.10
N SER A 9 -3.52 19.10 0.49
CA SER A 9 -4.17 20.30 1.07
C SER A 9 -5.04 21.10 0.08
N LYS A 10 -4.86 20.89 -1.23
CA LYS A 10 -5.63 21.52 -2.31
C LYS A 10 -6.51 20.52 -3.09
N ASP A 11 -6.60 19.28 -2.62
CA ASP A 11 -7.40 18.26 -3.26
C ASP A 11 -8.89 18.55 -3.01
N LYS A 12 -9.55 19.03 -4.05
CA LYS A 12 -10.97 19.39 -4.02
C LYS A 12 -11.87 18.16 -3.84
N VAL A 13 -11.48 17.01 -4.39
CA VAL A 13 -12.25 15.77 -4.31
C VAL A 13 -12.24 15.28 -2.86
N LEU A 14 -11.05 15.25 -2.24
CA LEU A 14 -10.92 14.90 -0.82
C LEU A 14 -11.64 15.92 0.08
N ALA A 15 -11.57 17.22 -0.23
CA ALA A 15 -12.27 18.25 0.52
C ALA A 15 -13.81 18.07 0.51
N ILE A 16 -14.39 17.74 -0.64
CA ILE A 16 -15.84 17.45 -0.77
C ILE A 16 -16.19 16.21 0.07
N ALA A 17 -15.42 15.13 -0.03
CA ALA A 17 -15.68 13.91 0.73
C ALA A 17 -15.58 14.14 2.25
N LEU A 18 -14.57 14.87 2.72
CA LEU A 18 -14.42 15.20 4.15
C LEU A 18 -15.53 16.13 4.66
N LYS A 19 -16.01 17.06 3.83
CA LYS A 19 -17.14 17.94 4.18
C LYS A 19 -18.44 17.14 4.30
N ALA A 20 -18.67 16.20 3.40
CA ALA A 20 -19.88 15.38 3.37
C ALA A 20 -19.94 14.34 4.51
N HIS A 21 -18.79 13.89 5.02
CA HIS A 21 -18.67 12.83 6.04
C HIS A 21 -17.91 13.31 7.28
N PRO A 22 -18.58 14.02 8.22
CA PRO A 22 -17.94 14.61 9.40
C PRO A 22 -17.21 13.61 10.31
N GLU A 23 -17.68 12.37 10.37
CA GLU A 23 -17.05 11.28 11.12
C GLU A 23 -15.71 10.86 10.51
N VAL A 24 -15.57 10.91 9.19
CA VAL A 24 -14.30 10.65 8.49
C VAL A 24 -13.33 11.80 8.74
N LEU A 25 -13.80 13.04 8.66
CA LEU A 25 -13.01 14.22 9.03
C LEU A 25 -12.53 14.16 10.48
N TRP A 26 -13.41 13.78 11.41
CA TRP A 26 -13.04 13.56 12.81
C TRP A 26 -11.94 12.50 12.94
N TYR A 27 -12.06 11.39 12.21
CA TYR A 27 -11.07 10.31 12.24
C TYR A 27 -9.71 10.80 11.73
N PHE A 28 -9.67 11.55 10.62
CA PHE A 28 -8.43 12.13 10.08
C PHE A 28 -7.75 13.06 11.09
N LYS A 29 -8.52 13.94 11.74
CA LYS A 29 -8.01 14.83 12.79
C LYS A 29 -7.48 14.08 14.01
N ARG A 30 -8.09 12.95 14.36
CA ARG A 30 -7.62 12.11 15.48
C ARG A 30 -6.37 11.33 15.13
N LEU A 31 -6.27 10.85 13.89
CA LEU A 31 -5.11 10.12 13.38
C LEU A 31 -3.88 11.04 13.22
N LEU A 32 -4.10 12.31 12.85
CA LEU A 32 -3.05 13.31 12.65
C LEU A 32 -3.43 14.66 13.27
N PRO A 33 -3.35 14.77 14.62
CA PRO A 33 -3.71 16.00 15.33
C PRO A 33 -2.94 17.23 14.84
N GLU A 34 -1.67 17.06 14.48
CA GLU A 34 -0.79 18.12 13.98
C GLU A 34 -1.18 18.66 12.60
N ALA A 35 -2.03 17.94 11.86
CA ALA A 35 -2.57 18.33 10.57
C ALA A 35 -4.06 18.68 10.62
N ALA A 36 -4.68 18.72 11.80
CA ALA A 36 -6.12 18.90 11.95
C ALA A 36 -6.64 20.17 11.26
N GLU A 37 -5.94 21.29 11.42
CA GLU A 37 -6.29 22.58 10.80
C GLU A 37 -6.29 22.50 9.26
N VAL A 38 -5.38 21.71 8.67
CA VAL A 38 -5.33 21.52 7.21
C VAL A 38 -6.62 20.85 6.74
N PHE A 39 -7.07 19.78 7.40
CA PHE A 39 -8.28 19.07 7.02
C PHE A 39 -9.55 19.91 7.26
N GLU A 40 -9.59 20.71 8.33
CA GLU A 40 -10.68 21.67 8.56
C GLU A 40 -10.75 22.72 7.46
N ASN A 41 -9.60 23.30 7.10
CA ASN A 41 -9.52 24.30 6.03
C ASN A 41 -9.93 23.70 4.67
N MET A 42 -9.56 22.46 4.38
CA MET A 42 -10.02 21.75 3.19
C MET A 42 -11.54 21.63 3.17
N ALA A 43 -12.16 21.07 4.21
CA ALA A 43 -13.61 20.92 4.29
C ALA A 43 -14.34 22.28 4.31
N GLY A 44 -13.72 23.33 4.86
CA GLY A 44 -14.22 24.70 4.86
C GLY A 44 -14.12 25.42 3.52
N SER A 45 -13.25 24.95 2.61
CA SER A 45 -13.00 25.58 1.29
C SER A 45 -14.04 25.24 0.22
N VAL A 46 -14.91 24.27 0.48
CA VAL A 46 -15.95 23.81 -0.45
C VAL A 46 -17.33 24.30 -0.04
N SER A 47 -18.24 24.40 -1.01
CA SER A 47 -19.62 24.85 -0.79
C SER A 47 -20.32 24.03 0.31
N PRO A 48 -21.15 24.65 1.17
CA PRO A 48 -22.04 23.90 2.06
C PRO A 48 -23.18 23.20 1.31
N ASP A 49 -23.59 23.73 0.15
CA ASP A 49 -24.74 23.26 -0.62
C ASP A 49 -24.33 22.28 -1.73
N LEU A 50 -23.60 21.22 -1.36
CA LEU A 50 -23.18 20.18 -2.29
C LEU A 50 -24.37 19.26 -2.62
N SER A 51 -24.58 18.99 -3.91
CA SER A 51 -25.57 18.02 -4.33
C SER A 51 -25.13 16.59 -3.99
N GLY A 52 -26.09 15.68 -3.80
CA GLY A 52 -25.80 14.26 -3.58
C GLY A 52 -25.00 13.62 -4.72
N GLU A 53 -25.16 14.09 -5.96
CA GLU A 53 -24.39 13.61 -7.10
C GLU A 53 -22.91 14.05 -7.02
N GLU A 54 -22.65 15.30 -6.65
CA GLU A 54 -21.29 15.82 -6.46
C GLU A 54 -20.56 15.09 -5.32
N ILE A 55 -21.25 14.86 -4.20
CA ILE A 55 -20.73 14.09 -3.07
C ILE A 55 -20.38 12.68 -3.55
N ARG A 56 -21.31 12.00 -4.22
CA ARG A 56 -21.09 10.62 -4.68
C ARG A 56 -19.94 10.51 -5.68
N ARG A 57 -19.80 11.49 -6.58
CA ARG A 57 -18.69 11.54 -7.54
C ARG A 57 -17.36 11.68 -6.81
N ALA A 58 -17.29 12.57 -5.82
CA ALA A 58 -16.09 12.76 -5.02
C ALA A 58 -15.71 11.52 -4.22
N GLU A 59 -16.67 10.84 -3.58
CA GLU A 59 -16.45 9.56 -2.89
C GLU A 59 -15.81 8.52 -3.82
N ILE A 60 -16.41 8.31 -5.00
CA ILE A 60 -15.92 7.32 -5.96
C ILE A 60 -14.50 7.66 -6.41
N GLU A 61 -14.21 8.94 -6.62
CA GLU A 61 -12.90 9.38 -7.10
C GLU A 61 -11.81 9.28 -6.01
N VAL A 62 -12.12 9.59 -4.75
CA VAL A 62 -11.23 9.28 -3.60
C VAL A 62 -10.99 7.77 -3.51
N MET A 63 -12.04 6.96 -3.62
CA MET A 63 -11.88 5.49 -3.55
C MET A 63 -11.07 4.95 -4.73
N ARG A 64 -11.19 5.54 -5.92
CA ARG A 64 -10.38 5.17 -7.09
C ARG A 64 -8.92 5.52 -6.91
N SER A 65 -8.59 6.67 -6.31
CA SER A 65 -7.19 7.08 -6.11
C SER A 65 -6.42 6.16 -5.16
N ILE A 66 -7.13 5.44 -4.27
CA ILE A 66 -6.55 4.45 -3.35
C ILE A 66 -6.79 3.00 -3.79
N ASN A 67 -7.44 2.76 -4.94
CA ASN A 67 -7.91 1.43 -5.32
C ASN A 67 -6.78 0.42 -5.49
N ASP A 68 -5.65 0.81 -6.08
CA ASP A 68 -4.51 -0.10 -6.27
C ASP A 68 -3.92 -0.54 -4.93
N TRP A 69 -3.84 0.38 -3.96
CA TRP A 69 -3.47 0.07 -2.57
C TRP A 69 -4.49 -0.84 -1.89
N MET A 70 -5.79 -0.61 -2.12
CA MET A 70 -6.83 -1.47 -1.59
C MET A 70 -6.74 -2.90 -2.13
N VAL A 71 -6.59 -3.08 -3.44
CA VAL A 71 -6.43 -4.43 -4.04
C VAL A 71 -5.19 -5.11 -3.46
N TYR A 72 -4.08 -4.37 -3.34
CA TYR A 72 -2.83 -4.87 -2.80
C TYR A 72 -2.94 -5.36 -1.35
N VAL A 73 -3.70 -4.65 -0.52
CA VAL A 73 -3.85 -4.98 0.91
C VAL A 73 -4.97 -5.99 1.18
N VAL A 74 -6.06 -5.96 0.37
CA VAL A 74 -7.25 -6.79 0.58
C VAL A 74 -7.07 -8.19 -0.01
N ASP A 75 -6.59 -8.28 -1.25
CA ASP A 75 -6.29 -9.55 -1.91
C ASP A 75 -4.93 -9.48 -2.63
N PRO A 76 -3.83 -9.70 -1.90
CA PRO A 76 -2.49 -9.74 -2.45
C PRO A 76 -2.34 -10.67 -3.67
N ALA A 77 -3.15 -11.72 -3.78
CA ALA A 77 -3.05 -12.67 -4.86
C ALA A 77 -3.53 -12.07 -6.19
N ILE A 78 -4.52 -11.15 -6.17
CA ILE A 78 -4.94 -10.42 -7.37
C ILE A 78 -3.78 -9.55 -7.86
N TYR A 79 -3.19 -8.77 -6.95
CA TYR A 79 -2.06 -7.88 -7.28
C TYR A 79 -0.87 -8.66 -7.83
N ASP A 80 -0.49 -9.77 -7.19
CA ASP A 80 0.62 -10.63 -7.60
C ASP A 80 0.46 -11.22 -9.02
N ARG A 81 -0.79 -11.29 -9.53
CA ARG A 81 -1.09 -11.77 -10.88
C ARG A 81 -1.11 -10.69 -11.95
N LEU A 82 -1.09 -9.40 -11.58
CA LEU A 82 -1.15 -8.29 -12.53
C LEU A 82 0.07 -8.30 -13.44
N GLU A 83 -0.12 -7.97 -14.72
CA GLU A 83 0.93 -8.10 -15.73
C GLU A 83 2.17 -7.25 -15.41
N PHE A 84 1.96 -6.06 -14.84
CA PHE A 84 3.07 -5.18 -14.49
C PHE A 84 3.99 -5.74 -13.40
N THR A 85 3.65 -6.83 -12.70
CA THR A 85 4.56 -7.46 -11.72
C THR A 85 5.50 -8.48 -12.38
N ARG A 86 5.33 -8.79 -13.67
CA ARG A 86 6.06 -9.84 -14.40
C ARG A 86 7.31 -9.33 -15.12
N TRP A 87 8.24 -8.74 -14.37
CA TRP A 87 9.51 -8.27 -14.93
C TRP A 87 10.43 -9.44 -15.28
N ASP A 88 11.50 -9.20 -16.03
CA ASP A 88 12.52 -10.21 -16.25
C ASP A 88 13.35 -10.40 -14.97
N ASP A 89 13.51 -11.64 -14.51
CA ASP A 89 14.33 -11.96 -13.34
C ASP A 89 15.80 -11.59 -13.54
N SER A 90 16.26 -11.54 -14.81
CA SER A 90 17.63 -11.13 -15.17
C SER A 90 17.96 -9.72 -14.66
N GLU A 91 16.98 -8.81 -14.62
CA GLU A 91 17.16 -7.45 -14.11
C GLU A 91 17.59 -7.41 -12.64
N LEU A 92 17.36 -8.49 -11.87
CA LEU A 92 17.88 -8.62 -10.52
C LEU A 92 19.12 -9.52 -10.47
N THR A 93 19.10 -10.66 -11.18
CA THR A 93 20.14 -11.69 -11.06
C THR A 93 21.43 -11.36 -11.77
N ASP A 94 21.43 -10.44 -12.74
CA ASP A 94 22.64 -10.02 -13.45
C ASP A 94 23.53 -9.10 -12.59
N PHE A 95 22.95 -8.43 -11.60
CA PHE A 95 23.69 -7.57 -10.67
C PHE A 95 24.33 -8.35 -9.52
N VAL A 96 23.72 -9.46 -9.09
CA VAL A 96 24.10 -10.18 -7.87
C VAL A 96 23.88 -11.69 -8.02
N ASP A 97 24.93 -12.48 -7.74
CA ASP A 97 24.78 -13.91 -7.47
C ASP A 97 24.22 -14.14 -6.05
N PHE A 98 23.01 -14.71 -6.01
CA PHE A 98 22.26 -15.00 -4.79
C PHE A 98 22.60 -16.35 -4.15
N SER A 99 23.41 -17.19 -4.80
CA SER A 99 23.75 -18.53 -4.30
C SER A 99 24.37 -18.46 -2.91
N GLY A 100 23.74 -19.12 -1.94
CA GLY A 100 24.19 -19.18 -0.55
C GLY A 100 24.19 -17.84 0.20
N ARG A 101 23.67 -16.76 -0.40
CA ARG A 101 23.61 -15.43 0.23
C ARG A 101 22.51 -15.37 1.29
N ARG A 102 22.64 -14.39 2.18
CA ARG A 102 21.55 -13.92 3.05
C ARG A 102 21.02 -12.61 2.48
N VAL A 103 19.71 -12.53 2.26
CA VAL A 103 19.04 -11.39 1.64
C VAL A 103 17.99 -10.85 2.60
N VAL A 104 17.96 -9.52 2.75
CA VAL A 104 16.89 -8.82 3.43
C VAL A 104 16.15 -8.01 2.38
N ASP A 105 14.87 -8.31 2.18
CA ASP A 105 13.99 -7.60 1.26
C ASP A 105 13.04 -6.72 2.08
N ILE A 106 13.18 -5.40 1.98
CA ILE A 106 12.46 -4.42 2.81
C ILE A 106 11.28 -3.87 2.01
N GLY A 107 10.06 -4.06 2.51
CA GLY A 107 8.84 -3.81 1.74
C GLY A 107 8.60 -4.92 0.73
N ALA A 108 8.75 -6.17 1.20
CA ALA A 108 8.75 -7.35 0.34
C ALA A 108 7.44 -7.57 -0.43
N GLY A 109 6.32 -7.01 0.05
CA GLY A 109 5.06 -7.06 -0.67
C GLY A 109 4.52 -8.46 -0.89
N THR A 110 4.17 -8.80 -2.14
CA THR A 110 3.78 -10.17 -2.53
C THR A 110 4.99 -11.10 -2.74
N GLY A 111 6.20 -10.58 -2.55
CA GLY A 111 7.45 -11.32 -2.59
C GLY A 111 8.05 -11.47 -3.98
N ARG A 112 7.64 -10.66 -4.96
CA ARG A 112 8.09 -10.77 -6.36
C ARG A 112 9.61 -10.91 -6.48
N LEU A 113 10.37 -10.08 -5.77
CA LEU A 113 11.85 -10.11 -5.77
C LEU A 113 12.39 -11.11 -4.74
N SER A 114 11.80 -11.16 -3.54
CA SER A 114 12.10 -12.15 -2.51
C SER A 114 12.15 -13.58 -3.05
N PHE A 115 11.17 -13.99 -3.87
CA PHE A 115 11.11 -15.35 -4.43
C PHE A 115 12.13 -15.59 -5.56
N VAL A 116 12.60 -14.56 -6.26
CA VAL A 116 13.72 -14.69 -7.21
C VAL A 116 15.01 -14.98 -6.45
N ALA A 117 15.30 -14.22 -5.39
CA ALA A 117 16.48 -14.49 -4.57
C ALA A 117 16.43 -15.90 -3.96
N ALA A 118 15.26 -16.31 -3.46
CA ALA A 118 15.06 -17.64 -2.89
C ALA A 118 15.23 -18.77 -3.93
N SER A 119 14.71 -18.59 -5.15
CA SER A 119 14.85 -19.59 -6.23
C SER A 119 16.31 -19.77 -6.67
N ARG A 120 17.13 -18.73 -6.50
CA ARG A 120 18.58 -18.75 -6.74
C ARG A 120 19.40 -19.23 -5.54
N GLY A 121 18.74 -19.75 -4.51
CA GLY A 121 19.38 -20.44 -3.39
C GLY A 121 19.69 -19.57 -2.18
N ALA A 122 19.32 -18.29 -2.18
CA ALA A 122 19.49 -17.42 -1.02
C ALA A 122 18.65 -17.88 0.19
N THR A 123 19.08 -17.44 1.36
CA THR A 123 18.24 -17.37 2.56
C THR A 123 17.61 -15.99 2.63
N VAL A 124 16.29 -15.90 2.55
CA VAL A 124 15.57 -14.65 2.39
C VAL A 124 14.82 -14.28 3.67
N TYR A 125 14.97 -13.03 4.09
CA TYR A 125 14.17 -12.39 5.12
C TYR A 125 13.31 -11.31 4.46
N ALA A 126 12.05 -11.66 4.20
CA ALA A 126 11.06 -10.79 3.58
C ALA A 126 10.37 -9.95 4.67
N VAL A 127 10.75 -8.69 4.77
CA VAL A 127 10.26 -7.74 5.78
C VAL A 127 9.07 -6.96 5.20
N GLU A 128 7.90 -7.07 5.82
CA GLU A 128 6.67 -6.46 5.29
C GLU A 128 5.76 -5.94 6.42
N PRO A 129 5.44 -4.64 6.49
CA PRO A 129 4.63 -4.06 7.56
C PRO A 129 3.15 -4.46 7.52
N VAL A 130 2.59 -4.80 6.35
CA VAL A 130 1.17 -5.14 6.21
C VAL A 130 0.91 -6.62 6.50
N ARG A 131 0.05 -6.90 7.49
CA ARG A 131 -0.26 -8.27 7.93
C ARG A 131 -0.76 -9.17 6.80
N THR A 132 -1.71 -8.70 5.98
CA THR A 132 -2.29 -9.52 4.90
C THR A 132 -1.22 -9.97 3.89
N LEU A 133 -0.27 -9.09 3.58
CA LEU A 133 0.86 -9.41 2.69
C LEU A 133 1.81 -10.42 3.34
N ARG A 134 2.11 -10.29 4.64
CA ARG A 134 2.88 -11.30 5.36
C ARG A 134 2.20 -12.67 5.36
N ASP A 135 0.90 -12.71 5.62
CA ASP A 135 0.15 -13.97 5.62
C ASP A 135 0.12 -14.59 4.22
N TYR A 136 0.03 -13.76 3.17
CA TYR A 136 0.17 -14.20 1.78
C TYR A 136 1.56 -14.80 1.51
N LEU A 137 2.63 -14.10 1.88
CA LEU A 137 4.02 -14.56 1.71
C LEU A 137 4.26 -15.92 2.37
N LYS A 138 3.78 -16.10 3.62
CA LYS A 138 3.92 -17.36 4.36
C LYS A 138 3.26 -18.52 3.61
N ARG A 139 1.99 -18.36 3.21
CA ARG A 139 1.26 -19.38 2.44
C ARG A 139 1.94 -19.69 1.10
N LYS A 140 2.42 -18.67 0.40
CA LYS A 140 3.09 -18.82 -0.90
C LYS A 140 4.43 -19.57 -0.74
N ALA A 141 5.23 -19.22 0.26
CA ALA A 141 6.50 -19.91 0.56
C ALA A 141 6.27 -21.37 0.94
N GLU A 142 5.25 -21.66 1.77
CA GLU A 142 4.84 -23.03 2.11
C GLU A 142 4.42 -23.83 0.88
N THR A 143 3.59 -23.23 0.02
CA THR A 143 3.08 -23.88 -1.21
C THR A 143 4.21 -24.23 -2.17
N ILE A 144 5.20 -23.34 -2.32
CA ILE A 144 6.36 -23.58 -3.21
C ILE A 144 7.40 -24.51 -2.54
N GLY A 145 7.37 -24.65 -1.22
CA GLY A 145 8.28 -25.50 -0.46
C GLY A 145 9.63 -24.83 -0.13
N TYR A 146 9.70 -23.50 -0.09
CA TYR A 146 10.93 -22.79 0.26
C TYR A 146 11.17 -22.81 1.77
N LYS A 147 12.14 -23.61 2.21
CA LYS A 147 12.50 -23.79 3.64
C LYS A 147 13.36 -22.65 4.22
N ARG A 148 14.04 -21.88 3.36
CA ARG A 148 14.94 -20.77 3.76
C ARG A 148 14.33 -19.41 3.42
N PHE A 149 13.04 -19.28 3.70
CA PHE A 149 12.25 -18.08 3.44
C PHE A 149 11.54 -17.67 4.73
N TYR A 150 11.92 -16.53 5.28
CA TYR A 150 11.44 -16.05 6.56
C TYR A 150 10.66 -14.76 6.34
N VAL A 151 9.39 -14.78 6.75
CA VAL A 151 8.54 -13.58 6.72
C VAL A 151 8.67 -12.86 8.06
N VAL A 152 9.07 -11.60 8.01
CA VAL A 152 9.42 -10.78 9.18
C VAL A 152 8.46 -9.59 9.26
N ASP A 153 8.03 -9.23 10.48
CA ASP A 153 7.26 -8.01 10.72
C ASP A 153 8.11 -6.78 10.35
N GLY A 154 7.57 -5.91 9.50
CA GLY A 154 8.10 -4.56 9.27
C GLY A 154 7.63 -3.57 10.34
N LEU A 155 8.41 -2.49 10.52
CA LEU A 155 8.05 -1.35 11.37
C LEU A 155 6.92 -0.51 10.75
#